data_AF-A0A6P7T2F7-F1
#
_entry.id   AF-A0A6P7T2F7-F1
#
_cell.length_a   1.000
_cell.length_b   1.000
_cell.length_c   1.000
_cell.angle_alpha   90.00
_cell.angle_beta   90.00
_cell.angle_gamma   90.00
#
_symmetry.space_group_name_H-M   'P 1'
#
loop_
_entity.id
_entity.type
_entity.pdbx_description
1 polymer ?
#
loop_
_entity_poly.entity_id
_entity_poly.type
_entity_poly.pdbx_seq_one_letter_code
_entity_poly.pdbx_strand_id
1 'polypeptide(L)'
;MRPVTEALYTTQITENSLAEMAETIFEKSVKMENFTYTGARICKYISSISDKSLAKSFQDCLIKRCEKAYNLRTELISSAATIPRFCRMSLFIAELFLLLELETDGVKEKLNVLRNAIYSLLELLLKHSGDETVKCAAHLMKLAGAALEDSEHPNNQSLDKIYLSFEELKGSPKLNKTSEILIDSVLKLKEVHFGRNESAQSKVSSSSSTDADNTVSPLNPDSEAASNAVFITNEPIFFNKKGQQISRQEAGVDAEADMSQLLAEVDLEDMQDLQILQYETENSMDEEMMNYYEKYLESCEK
;
A
#
# COMPACT_ATOMS: atom_id res chain seq x y z
N MET A 1 -5.10 7.80 17.17
CA MET A 1 -6.23 8.26 16.30
C MET A 1 -7.40 8.85 17.07
N ARG A 2 -7.83 8.28 18.22
CA ARG A 2 -8.89 8.84 19.09
C ARG A 2 -8.71 10.32 19.52
N PRO A 3 -7.48 10.86 19.73
CA PRO A 3 -7.31 12.28 20.05
C PRO A 3 -7.70 13.22 18.90
N VAL A 4 -7.44 12.80 17.66
CA VAL A 4 -7.82 13.56 16.46
C VAL A 4 -9.33 13.62 16.34
N THR A 5 -10.03 12.54 16.70
CA THR A 5 -11.49 12.45 16.59
C THR A 5 -12.17 13.35 17.59
N GLU A 6 -11.73 13.33 18.84
CA GLU A 6 -12.29 14.20 19.88
C GLU A 6 -12.04 15.67 19.53
N ALA A 7 -10.84 16.03 19.07
CA ALA A 7 -10.53 17.38 18.62
C ALA A 7 -11.43 17.83 17.43
N LEU A 8 -11.73 16.93 16.50
CA LEU A 8 -12.65 17.20 15.40
C LEU A 8 -14.09 17.40 15.88
N TYR A 9 -14.59 16.56 16.79
CA TYR A 9 -15.96 16.66 17.30
C TYR A 9 -16.19 17.86 18.25
N THR A 10 -15.15 18.32 18.96
CA THR A 10 -15.26 19.47 19.89
C THR A 10 -15.16 20.83 19.19
N THR A 11 -14.68 20.86 17.95
CA THR A 11 -14.52 22.10 17.17
C THR A 11 -15.75 22.27 16.27
N GLN A 12 -16.33 23.46 16.18
CA GLN A 12 -17.37 23.73 15.17
C GLN A 12 -16.75 23.58 13.76
N ILE A 13 -16.95 22.42 13.13
CA ILE A 13 -16.45 22.17 11.78
C ILE A 13 -17.31 22.94 10.79
N THR A 14 -16.70 23.91 10.11
CA THR A 14 -17.31 24.62 8.98
C THR A 14 -16.82 24.03 7.66
N GLU A 15 -17.49 24.32 6.54
CA GLU A 15 -16.99 23.94 5.21
C GLU A 15 -15.58 24.46 4.93
N ASN A 16 -15.26 25.68 5.39
CA ASN A 16 -13.91 26.24 5.26
C ASN A 16 -12.88 25.40 6.03
N SER A 17 -13.23 24.94 7.24
CA SER A 17 -12.36 24.08 8.05
C SER A 17 -12.10 22.72 7.35
N LEU A 18 -13.10 22.16 6.67
CA LEU A 18 -12.92 20.93 5.89
C LEU A 18 -12.00 21.13 4.68
N ALA A 19 -12.15 22.25 3.98
CA ALA A 19 -11.30 22.60 2.85
C ALA A 19 -9.84 22.78 3.28
N GLU A 20 -9.59 23.48 4.39
CA GLU A 20 -8.24 23.65 4.96
C GLU A 20 -7.63 22.32 5.41
N MET A 21 -8.44 21.43 5.98
CA MET A 21 -8.00 20.11 6.38
C MET A 21 -7.61 19.25 5.17
N ALA A 22 -8.45 19.23 4.13
CA ALA A 22 -8.15 18.53 2.88
C ALA A 22 -6.88 19.07 2.22
N GLU A 23 -6.70 20.38 2.19
CA GLU A 23 -5.48 21.05 1.70
C GLU A 23 -4.25 20.59 2.51
N THR A 24 -4.34 20.64 3.84
CA THR A 24 -3.23 20.31 4.74
C THR A 24 -2.82 18.84 4.59
N ILE A 25 -3.79 17.92 4.58
CA ILE A 25 -3.53 16.49 4.41
C ILE A 25 -2.90 16.23 3.04
N PHE A 26 -3.45 16.82 1.98
CA PHE A 26 -2.88 16.68 0.64
C PHE A 26 -1.43 17.16 0.61
N GLU A 27 -1.16 18.38 1.09
CA GLU A 27 0.17 18.98 1.03
C GLU A 27 1.20 18.18 1.84
N LYS A 28 0.83 17.67 3.01
CA LYS A 28 1.69 16.78 3.79
C LYS A 28 1.95 15.46 3.06
N SER A 29 0.93 14.87 2.45
CA SER A 29 1.02 13.59 1.72
C SER A 29 1.92 13.64 0.48
N VAL A 30 2.07 14.81 -0.14
CA VAL A 30 2.93 14.99 -1.33
C VAL A 30 4.29 15.62 -1.04
N LYS A 31 4.50 16.17 0.17
CA LYS A 31 5.78 16.77 0.60
C LYS A 31 6.60 15.85 1.48
N MET A 32 5.98 15.18 2.44
CA MET A 32 6.67 14.32 3.39
C MET A 32 6.90 12.94 2.80
N GLU A 33 8.11 12.41 3.00
CA GLU A 33 8.39 11.02 2.72
C GLU A 33 7.63 10.13 3.71
N ASN A 34 7.18 8.96 3.27
CA ASN A 34 6.44 7.97 4.06
C ASN A 34 5.09 8.41 4.67
N PHE A 35 4.63 9.64 4.43
CA PHE A 35 3.31 10.10 4.92
C PHE A 35 2.15 9.75 3.98
N THR A 36 2.43 9.37 2.73
CA THR A 36 1.41 9.18 1.68
C THR A 36 0.31 8.19 2.10
N TYR A 37 0.68 7.01 2.62
CA TYR A 37 -0.27 6.02 3.13
C TYR A 37 -1.04 6.56 4.34
N THR A 38 -0.35 7.15 5.32
CA THR A 38 -0.96 7.73 6.53
C THR A 38 -1.98 8.81 6.18
N GLY A 39 -1.65 9.71 5.25
CA GLY A 39 -2.57 10.74 4.76
C GLY A 39 -3.82 10.14 4.14
N ALA A 40 -3.69 9.10 3.32
CA ALA A 40 -4.84 8.45 2.70
C ALA A 40 -5.71 7.70 3.72
N ARG A 41 -5.09 7.10 4.75
CA ARG A 41 -5.80 6.50 5.90
C ARG A 41 -6.58 7.54 6.71
N ILE A 42 -6.00 8.73 6.92
CA ILE A 42 -6.71 9.85 7.55
C ILE A 42 -7.92 10.26 6.69
N CYS A 43 -7.76 10.39 5.37
CA CYS A 43 -8.86 10.70 4.47
C CYS A 43 -10.00 9.66 4.54
N LYS A 44 -9.65 8.36 4.55
CA LYS A 44 -10.61 7.26 4.72
C LYS A 44 -11.33 7.36 6.06
N TYR A 45 -10.58 7.66 7.12
CA TYR A 45 -11.13 7.80 8.45
C TYR A 45 -12.15 8.95 8.52
N ILE A 46 -11.81 10.14 8.02
CA ILE A 46 -12.71 11.30 7.99
C ILE A 46 -13.94 11.00 7.13
N SER A 47 -13.75 10.32 6.00
CA SER A 47 -14.84 9.84 5.13
C SER A 47 -15.78 8.83 5.80
N SER A 48 -15.38 8.23 6.92
CA SER A 48 -16.18 7.24 7.67
C SER A 48 -16.90 7.82 8.89
N ILE A 49 -16.78 9.13 9.13
CA ILE A 49 -17.49 9.82 10.22
C ILE A 49 -19.02 9.65 10.06
N SER A 50 -19.73 9.53 11.19
CA SER A 50 -21.18 9.28 11.24
C SER A 50 -22.01 10.37 10.54
N ASP A 51 -21.53 11.62 10.54
CA ASP A 51 -22.13 12.70 9.78
C ASP A 51 -21.80 12.55 8.28
N LYS A 52 -22.74 11.97 7.54
CA LYS A 52 -22.62 11.74 6.10
C LYS A 52 -22.52 13.02 5.28
N SER A 53 -23.14 14.12 5.74
CA SER A 53 -23.03 15.42 5.06
C SER A 53 -21.62 15.94 5.16
N LEU A 54 -21.05 15.90 6.37
CA LEU A 54 -19.68 16.34 6.62
C LEU A 54 -18.66 15.49 5.86
N ALA A 55 -18.82 14.17 5.89
CA ALA A 55 -17.97 13.24 5.16
C ALA A 55 -17.99 13.52 3.65
N LYS A 56 -19.18 13.74 3.07
CA LYS A 56 -19.34 14.10 1.66
C LYS A 56 -18.66 15.43 1.33
N SER A 57 -18.91 16.49 2.11
CA SER A 57 -18.28 17.79 1.91
C SER A 57 -16.75 17.72 1.98
N PHE A 58 -16.20 16.92 2.89
CA PHE A 58 -14.75 16.68 2.96
C PHE A 58 -14.23 15.96 1.70
N GLN A 59 -14.91 14.90 1.26
CA GLN A 59 -14.55 14.19 0.03
C GLN A 59 -14.57 15.14 -1.18
N ASP A 60 -15.60 15.97 -1.32
CA ASP A 60 -15.70 16.94 -2.41
C ASP A 60 -14.53 17.94 -2.40
N CYS A 61 -14.15 18.43 -1.20
CA CYS A 61 -12.97 19.28 -1.04
C CYS A 61 -11.67 18.57 -1.44
N LEU A 62 -11.48 17.34 -0.98
CA LEU A 62 -10.30 16.53 -1.25
C LEU A 62 -10.17 16.20 -2.75
N ILE A 63 -11.26 15.78 -3.39
CA ILE A 63 -11.27 15.45 -4.83
C ILE A 63 -11.00 16.69 -5.67
N LYS A 64 -11.65 17.81 -5.35
CA LYS A 64 -11.35 19.10 -6.00
C LYS A 64 -9.89 19.51 -5.83
N ARG A 65 -9.28 19.19 -4.68
CA ARG A 65 -7.87 19.47 -4.43
C ARG A 65 -6.93 18.56 -5.22
N CYS A 66 -7.26 17.28 -5.33
CA CYS A 66 -6.55 16.32 -6.19
C CYS A 66 -6.64 16.72 -7.66
N GLU A 67 -7.82 17.16 -8.13
CA GLU A 67 -8.04 17.64 -9.50
C GLU A 67 -7.15 18.84 -9.83
N LYS A 68 -7.10 19.85 -8.94
CA LYS A 68 -6.18 21.00 -9.11
C LYS A 68 -4.73 20.57 -9.26
N ALA A 69 -4.27 19.64 -8.43
CA ALA A 69 -2.89 19.14 -8.50
C ALA A 69 -2.64 18.32 -9.78
N TYR A 70 -3.59 17.48 -10.15
CA TYR A 70 -3.55 16.69 -11.38
C TYR A 70 -3.49 17.57 -12.63
N ASN A 71 -4.16 18.73 -12.63
CA ASN A 71 -4.07 19.68 -13.74
C ASN A 71 -2.68 20.31 -13.92
N LEU A 72 -1.84 20.28 -12.88
CA LEU A 72 -0.44 20.72 -12.93
C LEU A 72 0.54 19.59 -13.28
N ARG A 73 0.07 18.37 -13.56
CA ARG A 73 0.93 17.18 -13.80
C ARG A 73 2.01 17.40 -14.85
N THR A 74 1.67 18.06 -15.96
CA THR A 74 2.61 18.29 -17.06
C THR A 74 3.73 19.25 -16.66
N GLU A 75 3.42 20.26 -15.85
CA GLU A 75 4.42 21.17 -15.27
C GLU A 75 5.32 20.42 -14.29
N LEU A 76 4.72 19.64 -13.38
CA LEU A 76 5.46 18.93 -12.34
C LEU A 76 6.43 17.87 -12.89
N ILE A 77 6.11 17.21 -14.00
CA ILE A 77 7.01 16.24 -14.62
C ILE A 77 8.09 16.87 -15.52
N SER A 78 7.94 18.15 -15.88
CA SER A 78 8.85 18.84 -16.80
C SER A 78 10.20 19.22 -16.17
N SER A 79 10.33 19.17 -14.85
CA SER A 79 11.55 19.55 -14.13
C SER A 79 11.97 18.49 -13.12
N ALA A 80 13.27 18.16 -13.10
CA ALA A 80 13.84 17.20 -12.17
C ALA A 80 13.57 17.58 -10.70
N ALA A 81 13.52 18.87 -10.37
CA ALA A 81 13.24 19.33 -9.01
C ALA A 81 11.81 19.03 -8.53
N THR A 82 10.86 18.88 -9.46
CA THR A 82 9.43 18.67 -9.16
C THR A 82 8.99 17.22 -9.35
N ILE A 83 9.79 16.38 -9.99
CA ILE A 83 9.53 14.94 -10.16
C ILE A 83 9.25 14.22 -8.83
N PRO A 84 9.99 14.45 -7.72
CA PRO A 84 9.68 13.77 -6.46
C PRO A 84 8.28 14.09 -5.94
N ARG A 85 7.85 15.35 -6.06
CA ARG A 85 6.49 15.76 -5.68
C ARG A 85 5.44 15.16 -6.62
N PHE A 86 5.73 15.10 -7.92
CA PHE A 86 4.88 14.43 -8.91
C PHE A 86 4.69 12.94 -8.59
N CYS A 87 5.76 12.24 -8.25
CA CYS A 87 5.75 10.83 -7.90
C CYS A 87 4.91 10.59 -6.63
N ARG A 88 5.16 11.37 -5.56
CA ARG A 88 4.37 11.26 -4.30
C ARG A 88 2.90 11.61 -4.51
N MET A 89 2.60 12.62 -5.33
CA MET A 89 1.21 12.93 -5.72
C MET A 89 0.54 11.76 -6.43
N SER A 90 1.25 11.09 -7.34
CA SER A 90 0.73 9.95 -8.08
C SER A 90 0.42 8.77 -7.16
N LEU A 91 1.34 8.46 -6.24
CA LEU A 91 1.12 7.43 -5.21
C LEU A 91 -0.01 7.79 -4.26
N PHE A 92 -0.13 9.06 -3.86
CA PHE A 92 -1.24 9.50 -3.00
C PHE A 92 -2.59 9.31 -3.66
N ILE A 93 -2.72 9.68 -4.93
CA ILE A 93 -3.96 9.46 -5.70
C ILE A 93 -4.28 7.97 -5.82
N ALA A 94 -3.27 7.11 -6.00
CA ALA A 94 -3.44 5.66 -6.01
C ALA A 94 -3.92 5.10 -4.66
N GLU A 95 -3.33 5.55 -3.55
CA GLU A 95 -3.79 5.20 -2.20
C GLU A 95 -5.24 5.62 -1.95
N LEU A 96 -5.61 6.84 -2.37
CA LEU A 96 -7.00 7.31 -2.27
C LEU A 96 -7.95 6.44 -3.10
N PHE A 97 -7.57 6.00 -4.30
CA PHE A 97 -8.38 5.09 -5.12
C PHE A 97 -8.60 3.71 -4.45
N LEU A 98 -7.64 3.24 -3.65
CA LEU A 98 -7.78 1.99 -2.92
C LEU A 98 -8.63 2.13 -1.66
N LEU A 99 -8.56 3.29 -1.00
CA LEU A 99 -9.11 3.48 0.34
C LEU A 99 -10.44 4.24 0.38
N LEU A 100 -10.72 5.08 -0.61
CA LEU A 100 -11.96 5.86 -0.69
C LEU A 100 -13.00 5.18 -1.55
N GLU A 101 -14.22 5.20 -1.04
CA GLU A 101 -15.43 4.76 -1.71
C GLU A 101 -16.48 5.86 -1.56
N LEU A 102 -17.22 6.11 -2.63
CA LEU A 102 -18.41 6.97 -2.60
C LEU A 102 -19.63 6.08 -2.33
N GLU A 103 -20.43 6.47 -1.36
CA GLU A 103 -21.72 5.84 -1.11
C GLU A 103 -22.79 6.64 -1.85
N THR A 104 -23.39 6.05 -2.88
CA THR A 104 -24.54 6.61 -3.62
C THR A 104 -25.68 5.62 -3.53
N ASP A 105 -26.82 6.05 -3.00
CA ASP A 105 -28.02 5.21 -2.82
C ASP A 105 -27.75 3.86 -2.10
N GLY A 106 -26.84 3.88 -1.11
CA GLY A 106 -26.44 2.70 -0.33
C GLY A 106 -25.45 1.77 -1.02
N VAL A 107 -25.05 2.06 -2.26
CA VAL A 107 -24.01 1.33 -2.98
C VAL A 107 -22.68 2.07 -2.81
N LYS A 108 -21.65 1.35 -2.38
CA LYS A 108 -20.29 1.87 -2.29
C LYS A 108 -19.54 1.57 -3.58
N GLU A 109 -19.08 2.61 -4.26
CA GLU A 109 -18.34 2.50 -5.50
C GLU A 109 -16.99 3.22 -5.41
N LYS A 110 -15.99 2.67 -6.11
CA LYS A 110 -14.71 3.34 -6.28
C LYS A 110 -14.85 4.56 -7.18
N LEU A 111 -14.05 5.57 -6.91
CA LEU A 111 -14.06 6.81 -7.67
C LEU A 111 -13.42 6.61 -9.05
N ASN A 112 -14.23 6.41 -10.09
CA ASN A 112 -13.75 6.22 -11.47
C ASN A 112 -12.90 7.42 -11.96
N VAL A 113 -13.15 8.62 -11.45
CA VAL A 113 -12.31 9.81 -11.73
C VAL A 113 -10.87 9.61 -11.27
N LEU A 114 -10.63 8.99 -10.11
CA LEU A 114 -9.28 8.70 -9.62
C LEU A 114 -8.64 7.60 -10.45
N ARG A 115 -9.41 6.57 -10.85
CA ARG A 115 -8.93 5.51 -11.76
C ARG A 115 -8.37 6.09 -13.06
N ASN A 116 -9.13 6.97 -13.72
CA ASN A 116 -8.72 7.60 -14.97
C ASN A 116 -7.51 8.53 -14.77
N ALA A 117 -7.48 9.26 -13.65
CA ALA A 117 -6.31 10.06 -13.28
C ALA A 117 -5.06 9.18 -13.13
N ILE A 118 -5.14 8.05 -12.43
CA ILE A 118 -4.02 7.11 -12.24
C ILE A 118 -3.51 6.60 -13.58
N TYR A 119 -4.40 6.20 -14.48
CA TYR A 119 -4.01 5.74 -15.81
C TYR A 119 -3.23 6.82 -16.58
N SER A 120 -3.72 8.06 -16.61
CA SER A 120 -3.00 9.17 -17.25
C SER A 120 -1.66 9.50 -16.58
N LEU A 121 -1.57 9.37 -15.25
CA LEU A 121 -0.33 9.57 -14.51
C LEU A 121 0.71 8.48 -14.85
N LEU A 122 0.29 7.22 -14.97
CA LEU A 122 1.15 6.12 -15.43
C LEU A 122 1.69 6.36 -16.84
N GLU A 123 0.83 6.76 -17.79
CA GLU A 123 1.28 7.11 -19.15
C GLU A 123 2.33 8.22 -19.12
N LEU A 124 2.11 9.25 -18.28
CA LEU A 124 3.03 10.37 -18.18
C LEU A 124 4.37 9.99 -17.54
N LEU A 125 4.34 9.19 -16.46
CA LEU A 125 5.54 8.65 -15.80
C LEU A 125 6.40 7.84 -16.77
N LEU A 126 5.79 6.93 -17.53
CA LEU A 126 6.51 6.05 -18.45
C LEU A 126 6.97 6.79 -19.72
N LYS A 127 6.25 7.83 -20.16
CA LYS A 127 6.69 8.69 -21.26
C LYS A 127 7.94 9.50 -20.90
N HIS A 128 8.07 9.95 -19.65
CA HIS A 128 9.25 10.64 -19.12
C HIS A 128 10.17 9.65 -18.40
N SER A 129 10.60 8.59 -19.09
CA SER A 129 11.29 7.41 -18.54
C SER A 129 12.71 7.66 -18.02
N GLY A 130 12.80 8.21 -16.81
CA GLY A 130 14.00 8.19 -15.97
C GLY A 130 13.85 7.19 -14.82
N ASP A 131 14.95 6.91 -14.11
CA ASP A 131 14.94 5.91 -13.03
C ASP A 131 13.89 6.21 -11.94
N GLU A 132 13.74 7.48 -11.56
CA GLU A 132 12.78 7.88 -10.52
C GLU A 132 11.32 7.71 -10.97
N THR A 133 11.01 8.09 -12.22
CA THR A 133 9.64 7.99 -12.77
C THR A 133 9.26 6.54 -13.06
N VAL A 134 10.20 5.72 -13.55
CA VAL A 134 10.00 4.28 -13.72
C VAL A 134 9.83 3.59 -12.38
N LYS A 135 10.64 3.93 -11.37
CA LYS A 135 10.46 3.44 -9.99
C LYS A 135 9.08 3.78 -9.46
N CYS A 136 8.64 5.03 -9.64
CA CYS A 136 7.31 5.46 -9.22
C CYS A 136 6.20 4.72 -9.98
N ALA A 137 6.30 4.56 -11.30
CA ALA A 137 5.31 3.83 -12.10
C ALA A 137 5.22 2.37 -11.65
N ALA A 138 6.36 1.73 -11.42
CA ALA A 138 6.40 0.35 -10.94
C ALA A 138 5.79 0.21 -9.54
N HIS A 139 6.08 1.15 -8.62
CA HIS A 139 5.46 1.16 -7.29
C HIS A 139 3.95 1.37 -7.38
N LEU A 140 3.49 2.30 -8.22
CA LEU A 140 2.06 2.54 -8.43
C LEU A 140 1.36 1.30 -8.97
N MET A 141 1.95 0.60 -9.94
CA MET A 141 1.41 -0.65 -10.48
C MET A 141 1.37 -1.77 -9.43
N LYS A 142 2.40 -1.89 -8.60
CA LYS A 142 2.39 -2.87 -7.49
C LYS A 142 1.30 -2.56 -6.45
N LEU A 143 1.08 -1.29 -6.17
CA LEU A 143 0.09 -0.82 -5.21
C LEU A 143 -1.33 -1.03 -5.73
N ALA A 144 -1.63 -0.55 -6.94
CA ALA A 144 -3.00 -0.42 -7.43
C ALA A 144 -3.32 -1.25 -8.69
N GLY A 145 -2.33 -1.89 -9.33
CA GLY A 145 -2.48 -2.58 -10.62
C GLY A 145 -3.61 -3.61 -10.62
N ALA A 146 -3.64 -4.48 -9.61
CA ALA A 146 -4.68 -5.48 -9.44
C ALA A 146 -6.09 -4.85 -9.38
N ALA A 147 -6.26 -3.76 -8.60
CA ALA A 147 -7.54 -3.08 -8.48
C ALA A 147 -7.93 -2.28 -9.73
N LEU A 148 -6.95 -1.82 -10.51
CA LEU A 148 -7.18 -1.14 -11.79
C LEU A 148 -7.65 -2.11 -12.88
N GLU A 149 -7.14 -3.36 -12.87
CA GLU A 149 -7.62 -4.45 -13.73
C GLU A 149 -9.06 -4.86 -13.36
N ASP A 150 -9.37 -5.01 -12.07
CA ASP A 150 -10.74 -5.39 -11.64
C ASP A 150 -11.80 -4.33 -11.96
N SER A 151 -11.38 -3.07 -12.04
CA SER A 151 -12.24 -1.94 -12.38
C SER A 151 -12.22 -1.61 -13.88
N GLU A 152 -11.71 -2.52 -14.71
CA GLU A 152 -11.74 -2.38 -16.15
C GLU A 152 -13.17 -2.53 -16.67
N HIS A 153 -13.58 -1.54 -17.46
CA HIS A 153 -14.88 -1.49 -18.12
C HIS A 153 -14.67 -1.25 -19.61
N PRO A 154 -15.61 -1.64 -20.49
CA PRO A 154 -15.47 -1.45 -21.94
C PRO A 154 -15.20 -0.01 -22.37
N ASN A 155 -15.66 0.96 -21.57
CA ASN A 155 -15.48 2.40 -21.83
C ASN A 155 -14.22 3.00 -21.18
N ASN A 156 -13.50 2.21 -20.38
CA ASN A 156 -12.33 2.64 -19.64
C ASN A 156 -11.05 2.32 -20.43
N GLN A 157 -9.98 3.07 -20.17
CA GLN A 157 -8.67 2.76 -20.75
C GLN A 157 -8.13 1.45 -20.17
N SER A 158 -7.69 0.57 -21.07
CA SER A 158 -7.07 -0.70 -20.73
C SER A 158 -5.61 -0.53 -20.34
N LEU A 159 -5.17 -1.29 -19.33
CA LEU A 159 -3.78 -1.29 -18.86
C LEU A 159 -2.79 -1.89 -19.86
N ASP A 160 -3.26 -2.51 -20.95
CA ASP A 160 -2.37 -3.12 -21.95
C ASP A 160 -1.34 -2.13 -22.51
N LYS A 161 -1.72 -0.87 -22.73
CA LYS A 161 -0.77 0.16 -23.17
C LYS A 161 0.31 0.44 -22.13
N ILE A 162 -0.04 0.44 -20.85
CA ILE A 162 0.91 0.63 -19.75
C ILE A 162 1.90 -0.53 -19.73
N TYR A 163 1.42 -1.76 -19.85
CA TYR A 163 2.28 -2.95 -19.91
C TYR A 163 3.19 -2.94 -21.13
N LEU A 164 2.69 -2.55 -22.30
CA LEU A 164 3.51 -2.37 -23.50
C LEU A 164 4.59 -1.31 -23.28
N SER A 165 4.28 -0.18 -22.64
CA SER A 165 5.29 0.83 -22.30
C SER A 165 6.35 0.30 -21.33
N PHE A 166 6.00 -0.58 -20.39
CA PHE A 166 6.99 -1.26 -19.55
C PHE A 166 7.90 -2.18 -20.39
N GLU A 167 7.34 -2.97 -21.30
CA GLU A 167 8.12 -3.84 -22.21
C GLU A 167 9.07 -3.04 -23.11
N GLU A 168 8.60 -1.93 -23.69
CA GLU A 168 9.41 -1.06 -24.55
C GLU A 168 10.59 -0.41 -23.83
N LEU A 169 10.50 -0.26 -22.50
CA LEU A 169 11.56 0.29 -21.67
C LEU A 169 12.60 -0.75 -21.25
N LYS A 170 12.36 -2.05 -21.46
CA LYS A 170 13.36 -3.10 -21.19
C LYS A 170 14.61 -2.89 -22.04
N GLY A 171 15.77 -3.02 -21.40
CA GLY A 171 17.06 -2.84 -22.08
C GLY A 171 17.33 -1.41 -22.55
N SER A 172 16.53 -0.43 -22.13
CA SER A 172 16.79 0.98 -22.42
C SER A 172 18.14 1.39 -21.81
N PRO A 173 19.08 1.95 -22.60
CA PRO A 173 20.39 2.37 -22.09
C PRO A 173 20.32 3.58 -21.14
N LYS A 174 19.13 4.20 -21.00
CA LYS A 174 18.89 5.34 -20.10
C LYS A 174 18.59 4.92 -18.66
N LEU A 175 18.23 3.65 -18.45
CA LEU A 175 17.76 3.15 -17.18
C LEU A 175 18.86 2.32 -16.50
N ASN A 176 18.92 2.42 -15.19
CA ASN A 176 19.83 1.61 -14.39
C ASN A 176 19.28 0.19 -14.18
N LYS A 177 20.12 -0.69 -13.62
CA LYS A 177 19.74 -2.10 -13.39
C LYS A 177 18.58 -2.27 -12.42
N THR A 178 18.43 -1.38 -11.44
CA THR A 178 17.31 -1.38 -10.49
C THR A 178 15.99 -1.09 -11.21
N SER A 179 15.96 -0.12 -12.11
CA SER A 179 14.80 0.20 -12.94
C SER A 179 14.40 -0.98 -13.81
N GLU A 180 15.37 -1.67 -14.41
CA GLU A 180 15.13 -2.90 -15.19
C GLU A 180 14.49 -4.01 -14.33
N ILE A 181 15.01 -4.25 -13.13
CA ILE A 181 14.44 -5.22 -12.18
C ILE A 181 13.00 -4.84 -11.78
N LEU A 182 12.73 -3.54 -11.59
CA LEU A 182 11.40 -3.05 -11.26
C LEU A 182 10.41 -3.26 -12.42
N ILE A 183 10.83 -3.00 -13.66
CA ILE A 183 10.06 -3.28 -14.87
C ILE A 183 9.71 -4.78 -14.93
N ASP A 184 10.72 -5.65 -14.81
CA ASP A 184 10.52 -7.11 -14.83
C ASP A 184 9.55 -7.55 -13.75
N SER A 185 9.64 -6.98 -12.54
CA SER A 185 8.76 -7.33 -11.44
C SER A 185 7.29 -6.99 -11.69
N VAL A 186 7.00 -5.88 -12.39
CA VAL A 186 5.62 -5.49 -12.74
C VAL A 186 5.06 -6.42 -13.80
N LEU A 187 5.87 -6.75 -14.81
CA LEU A 187 5.45 -7.64 -15.90
C LEU A 187 5.22 -9.07 -15.40
N LYS A 188 6.09 -9.55 -14.50
CA LYS A 188 5.87 -10.82 -13.81
C LYS A 188 4.58 -10.81 -12.98
N LEU A 189 4.28 -9.71 -12.28
CA LEU A 189 3.02 -9.58 -11.54
C LEU A 189 1.81 -9.66 -12.48
N LYS A 190 1.86 -9.06 -13.67
CA LYS A 190 0.82 -9.21 -14.69
C LYS A 190 0.61 -10.69 -15.06
N GLU A 191 1.68 -11.43 -15.33
CA GLU A 191 1.60 -12.85 -15.73
C GLU A 191 0.94 -13.74 -14.68
N VAL A 192 1.18 -13.47 -13.40
CA VAL A 192 0.55 -14.20 -12.28
C VAL A 192 -0.77 -13.57 -11.80
N HIS A 193 -1.34 -12.63 -12.56
CA HIS A 193 -2.55 -11.88 -12.21
C HIS A 193 -2.49 -11.30 -10.78
N PHE A 194 -1.36 -10.68 -10.43
CA PHE A 194 -1.08 -10.12 -9.12
C PHE A 194 -1.26 -11.11 -7.95
N GLY A 195 -1.02 -12.41 -8.20
CA GLY A 195 -1.13 -13.48 -7.19
C GLY A 195 -2.51 -14.13 -7.09
N ARG A 196 -3.45 -13.80 -7.97
CA ARG A 196 -4.82 -14.34 -7.92
C ARG A 196 -4.95 -15.77 -8.45
N ASN A 197 -4.09 -16.19 -9.39
CA ASN A 197 -4.19 -17.50 -10.02
C ASN A 197 -3.91 -18.67 -9.05
N GLU A 198 -3.04 -18.49 -8.05
CA GLU A 198 -2.78 -19.52 -7.03
C GLU A 198 -3.97 -19.70 -6.06
N SER A 199 -4.71 -18.62 -5.81
CA SER A 199 -5.89 -18.64 -4.94
C SER A 199 -7.12 -19.28 -5.60
N ALA A 200 -7.22 -19.25 -6.93
CA ALA A 200 -8.32 -19.84 -7.68
C ALA A 200 -8.15 -21.36 -7.89
N GLN A 201 -6.93 -21.86 -8.12
CA GLN A 201 -6.69 -23.30 -8.27
C GLN A 201 -6.92 -24.09 -6.98
N SER A 202 -6.70 -23.51 -5.80
CA SER A 202 -7.02 -24.18 -4.52
C SER A 202 -8.52 -24.31 -4.23
N LYS A 203 -9.42 -23.65 -4.99
CA LYS A 203 -10.87 -23.75 -4.81
C LYS A 203 -11.59 -24.63 -5.84
N VAL A 204 -10.91 -25.04 -6.93
CA VAL A 204 -11.55 -25.75 -8.05
C VAL A 204 -11.31 -27.27 -8.01
N SER A 205 -10.48 -27.77 -7.10
CA SER A 205 -10.26 -29.22 -6.94
C SER A 205 -11.32 -29.96 -6.09
N SER A 206 -12.41 -29.30 -5.66
CA SER A 206 -13.46 -29.94 -4.85
C SER A 206 -14.87 -29.94 -5.47
N SER A 207 -15.00 -29.96 -6.80
CA SER A 207 -16.31 -30.22 -7.41
C SER A 207 -16.22 -30.93 -8.76
N SER A 208 -15.99 -32.24 -8.74
CA SER A 208 -16.54 -33.15 -9.75
C SER A 208 -16.64 -34.59 -9.22
N SER A 209 -17.83 -35.00 -8.79
CA SER A 209 -18.50 -36.28 -9.15
C SER A 209 -19.68 -36.59 -8.19
N THR A 210 -20.88 -36.56 -8.78
CA THR A 210 -22.01 -37.50 -8.64
C THR A 210 -22.31 -38.24 -7.32
N ASP A 211 -23.55 -38.04 -6.86
CA ASP A 211 -24.52 -38.99 -6.27
C ASP A 211 -24.30 -39.61 -4.87
N ALA A 212 -25.27 -39.24 -3.99
CA ALA A 212 -25.89 -40.00 -2.90
C ALA A 212 -25.02 -40.64 -1.80
N ASP A 213 -25.08 -40.08 -0.58
CA ASP A 213 -25.87 -40.59 0.57
C ASP A 213 -25.48 -39.86 1.87
N ASN A 214 -26.46 -39.64 2.73
CA ASN A 214 -26.34 -39.04 4.06
C ASN A 214 -25.52 -39.94 4.99
N THR A 215 -24.45 -39.44 5.61
CA THR A 215 -24.14 -39.79 7.02
C THR A 215 -23.17 -38.79 7.64
N VAL A 216 -23.44 -38.50 8.92
CA VAL A 216 -22.82 -37.48 9.77
C VAL A 216 -21.75 -38.14 10.66
N SER A 217 -20.63 -37.40 10.85
CA SER A 217 -19.62 -37.47 11.93
C SER A 217 -18.51 -38.55 11.86
N PRO A 218 -17.36 -38.38 12.57
CA PRO A 218 -16.67 -37.17 13.05
C PRO A 218 -15.14 -37.12 12.76
N LEU A 219 -14.55 -35.94 12.95
CA LEU A 219 -13.12 -35.62 12.91
C LEU A 219 -12.27 -36.41 13.93
N ASN A 220 -11.06 -36.83 13.50
CA ASN A 220 -9.73 -36.58 14.13
C ASN A 220 -8.66 -37.57 13.61
N PRO A 221 -7.36 -37.35 13.87
CA PRO A 221 -6.43 -36.42 13.23
C PRO A 221 -5.32 -37.25 12.54
N ASP A 222 -4.20 -36.63 12.14
CA ASP A 222 -2.99 -37.28 11.59
C ASP A 222 -2.99 -37.44 10.05
N SER A 223 -2.64 -36.35 9.36
CA SER A 223 -1.76 -36.47 8.20
C SER A 223 -1.10 -35.14 7.89
N GLU A 224 0.22 -35.16 7.93
CA GLU A 224 1.16 -34.11 7.58
C GLU A 224 0.92 -33.60 6.15
N ALA A 225 0.28 -32.44 6.03
CA ALA A 225 0.24 -31.64 4.80
C ALA A 225 0.00 -30.16 5.12
N ALA A 226 0.69 -29.64 6.13
CA ALA A 226 0.69 -28.22 6.46
C ALA A 226 2.00 -27.60 5.97
N SER A 227 2.08 -27.33 4.67
CA SER A 227 3.07 -26.40 4.13
C SER A 227 2.46 -25.74 2.90
N ASN A 228 2.31 -24.41 2.99
CA ASN A 228 2.08 -23.44 1.91
C ASN A 228 0.69 -22.79 1.76
N ALA A 229 -0.17 -22.81 2.78
CA ALA A 229 -1.40 -22.00 2.78
C ALA A 229 -1.45 -21.04 3.98
N VAL A 230 -0.66 -19.97 3.99
CA VAL A 230 -0.68 -18.98 5.10
C VAL A 230 -0.76 -17.51 4.66
N PHE A 231 -0.67 -17.16 3.37
CA PHE A 231 -0.57 -15.74 2.99
C PHE A 231 -1.88 -14.94 2.86
N ILE A 232 -3.04 -15.47 3.26
CA ILE A 232 -4.30 -14.71 3.19
C ILE A 232 -5.15 -14.86 4.46
N THR A 233 -4.56 -14.55 5.61
CA THR A 233 -5.35 -14.11 6.76
C THR A 233 -4.75 -12.80 7.25
N ASN A 234 -5.58 -11.77 7.48
CA ASN A 234 -5.17 -10.54 8.17
C ASN A 234 -4.95 -10.80 9.68
N GLU A 235 -4.66 -12.05 10.07
CA GLU A 235 -4.39 -12.44 11.44
C GLU A 235 -2.88 -12.45 11.69
N PRO A 236 -2.41 -11.89 12.82
CA PRO A 236 -1.00 -11.95 13.18
C PRO A 236 -0.51 -13.41 13.28
N ILE A 237 0.64 -13.69 12.65
CA ILE A 237 1.32 -14.97 12.75
C ILE A 237 2.34 -14.88 13.90
N PHE A 238 2.32 -15.84 14.81
CA PHE A 238 3.22 -15.87 15.97
C PHE A 238 4.29 -16.96 15.80
N PHE A 239 5.51 -16.69 16.27
CA PHE A 239 6.62 -17.64 16.24
C PHE A 239 7.20 -17.84 17.64
N ASN A 240 7.64 -19.06 17.95
CA ASN A 240 8.40 -19.33 19.16
C ASN A 240 9.88 -18.95 19.01
N LYS A 241 10.66 -19.06 20.10
CA LYS A 241 12.11 -18.80 20.13
C LYS A 241 12.95 -19.70 19.21
N LYS A 242 12.34 -20.74 18.62
CA LYS A 242 12.96 -21.66 17.66
C LYS A 242 12.51 -21.40 16.21
N GLY A 243 11.75 -20.33 15.96
CA GLY A 243 11.26 -19.96 14.63
C GLY A 243 10.11 -20.82 14.11
N GLN A 244 9.44 -21.59 14.97
CA GLN A 244 8.27 -22.39 14.58
C GLN A 244 7.00 -21.58 14.81
N GLN A 245 6.06 -21.65 13.87
CA GLN A 245 4.76 -21.01 14.01
C GLN A 245 4.01 -21.59 15.22
N ILE A 246 3.49 -20.71 16.06
CA ILE A 246 2.67 -21.06 17.23
C ILE A 246 1.31 -20.36 17.14
N SER A 247 0.33 -20.90 17.85
CA SER A 247 -1.00 -20.31 17.95
C SER A 247 -1.00 -19.03 18.81
N ARG A 248 -2.05 -18.22 18.64
CA ARG A 248 -2.29 -16.98 19.41
C ARG A 248 -2.34 -17.23 20.93
N GLN A 249 -2.90 -18.36 21.33
CA GLN A 249 -3.00 -18.79 22.73
C GLN A 249 -1.62 -19.15 23.30
N GLU A 250 -0.79 -19.84 22.51
CA GLU A 250 0.60 -20.18 22.89
C GLU A 250 1.50 -18.94 22.96
N ALA A 251 1.17 -17.91 22.18
CA ALA A 251 1.84 -16.61 22.25
C ALA A 251 1.41 -15.77 23.48
N GLY A 252 0.46 -16.25 24.29
CA GLY A 252 -0.04 -15.54 25.48
C GLY A 252 -0.93 -14.33 25.14
N VAL A 253 -1.56 -14.31 23.96
CA VAL A 253 -2.44 -13.22 23.52
C VAL A 253 -3.89 -13.65 23.71
N ASP A 254 -4.52 -13.20 24.79
CA ASP A 254 -5.93 -13.46 25.06
C ASP A 254 -6.85 -12.74 24.06
N ALA A 255 -7.99 -13.37 23.74
CA ALA A 255 -8.88 -12.97 22.64
C ALA A 255 -9.62 -11.63 22.82
N GLU A 256 -9.49 -10.96 23.97
CA GLU A 256 -10.18 -9.69 24.27
C GLU A 256 -9.29 -8.67 24.98
N ALA A 257 -8.00 -8.61 24.66
CA ALA A 257 -7.26 -7.38 24.91
C ALA A 257 -7.78 -6.31 23.94
N ASP A 258 -8.63 -5.40 24.45
CA ASP A 258 -9.10 -4.23 23.74
C ASP A 258 -7.90 -3.51 23.11
N MET A 259 -7.85 -3.43 21.78
CA MET A 259 -6.82 -2.70 21.04
C MET A 259 -6.75 -1.21 21.44
N SER A 260 -7.75 -0.71 22.18
CA SER A 260 -7.70 0.60 22.82
C SER A 260 -6.71 0.69 23.99
N GLN A 261 -6.43 -0.42 24.68
CA GLN A 261 -5.59 -0.44 25.88
C GLN A 261 -4.10 -0.53 25.54
N LEU A 262 -3.74 -1.28 24.48
CA LEU A 262 -2.38 -1.30 23.91
C LEU A 262 -1.97 0.02 23.24
N LEU A 263 -2.93 0.83 22.81
CA LEU A 263 -2.69 2.15 22.21
C LEU A 263 -2.71 3.30 23.23
N ALA A 264 -3.11 3.05 24.47
CA ALA A 264 -3.16 4.06 25.53
C ALA A 264 -1.80 4.25 26.23
N GLU A 265 -0.90 3.28 26.12
CA GLU A 265 0.44 3.30 26.75
C GLU A 265 1.57 3.67 25.77
N VAL A 266 1.26 4.03 24.52
CA VAL A 266 2.30 4.51 23.59
C VAL A 266 2.45 6.02 23.78
N ASP A 267 3.40 6.42 24.61
CA ASP A 267 3.81 7.81 24.72
C ASP A 267 4.42 8.25 23.38
N LEU A 268 4.07 9.45 22.91
CA LEU A 268 4.50 9.95 21.59
C LEU A 268 6.02 10.16 21.50
N GLU A 269 6.71 10.21 22.63
CA GLU A 269 8.17 10.28 22.73
C GLU A 269 8.83 8.90 22.42
N ASP A 270 8.20 7.79 22.82
CA ASP A 270 8.76 6.43 22.61
C ASP A 270 8.76 6.01 21.13
N MET A 271 7.87 6.59 20.30
CA MET A 271 7.83 6.32 18.87
C MET A 271 9.01 6.94 18.13
N GLN A 272 9.59 8.01 18.69
CA GLN A 272 10.78 8.66 18.16
C GLN A 272 12.04 7.87 18.54
N ASP A 273 12.06 7.27 19.74
CA ASP A 273 13.15 6.40 20.20
C ASP A 273 13.18 5.03 19.48
N LEU A 274 12.03 4.45 19.14
CA LEU A 274 11.93 3.27 18.27
C LEU A 274 12.44 3.55 16.85
N GLN A 275 12.28 4.79 16.37
CA GLN A 275 12.75 5.23 15.06
C GLN A 275 14.26 5.52 15.05
N ILE A 276 14.84 5.95 16.18
CA ILE A 276 16.29 6.06 16.39
C ILE A 276 16.92 4.67 16.50
N LEU A 277 16.32 3.74 17.24
CA LEU A 277 16.84 2.38 17.41
C LEU A 277 16.89 1.60 16.08
N GLN A 278 15.91 1.76 15.19
CA GLN A 278 15.98 1.14 13.85
C GLN A 278 17.14 1.70 13.01
N TYR A 279 17.39 3.01 13.08
CA TYR A 279 18.53 3.65 12.40
C TYR A 279 19.88 3.25 13.02
N GLU A 280 19.97 3.06 14.34
CA GLU A 280 21.20 2.59 15.00
C GLU A 280 21.45 1.10 14.74
N THR A 281 20.42 0.25 14.64
CA THR A 281 20.60 -1.17 14.30
C THR A 281 20.96 -1.43 12.84
N GLU A 282 20.59 -0.55 11.91
CA GLU A 282 20.99 -0.69 10.50
C GLU A 282 22.38 -0.12 10.20
N ASN A 283 22.93 0.74 11.09
CA ASN A 283 24.26 1.36 10.93
C ASN A 283 25.30 0.97 12.00
N SER A 284 24.95 0.16 12.99
CA SER A 284 25.92 -0.42 13.92
C SER A 284 26.49 -1.70 13.31
N MET A 285 27.73 -1.61 12.83
CA MET A 285 28.49 -2.78 12.39
C MET A 285 28.75 -3.66 13.63
N ASP A 286 28.22 -4.88 13.62
CA ASP A 286 28.42 -5.88 14.68
C ASP A 286 29.92 -5.96 15.06
N GLU A 287 30.22 -5.94 16.36
CA GLU A 287 31.57 -5.87 16.92
C GLU A 287 32.41 -7.08 16.46
N GLU A 288 31.77 -8.24 16.25
CA GLU A 288 32.42 -9.41 15.68
C GLU A 288 32.81 -9.21 14.20
N MET A 289 31.93 -8.58 13.41
CA MET A 289 32.19 -8.25 12.01
C MET A 289 33.25 -7.15 11.84
N MET A 290 33.29 -6.18 12.75
CA MET A 290 34.32 -5.15 12.79
C MET A 290 35.70 -5.78 13.02
N ASN A 291 35.78 -6.75 13.94
CA ASN A 291 37.02 -7.46 14.26
C ASN A 291 37.50 -8.36 13.10
N TYR A 292 36.58 -8.96 12.34
CA TYR A 292 36.92 -9.66 11.09
C TYR A 292 37.45 -8.71 10.01
N TYR A 293 36.87 -7.52 9.88
CA TYR A 293 37.32 -6.53 8.91
C TYR A 293 38.70 -5.95 9.27
N GLU A 294 38.97 -5.69 10.55
CA GLU A 294 40.29 -5.25 11.02
C GLU A 294 41.38 -6.30 10.75
N LYS A 295 41.12 -7.58 11.07
CA LYS A 295 42.04 -8.68 10.73
C LYS A 295 42.28 -8.82 9.23
N TYR A 296 41.26 -8.56 8.41
CA TYR A 296 41.40 -8.58 6.95
C TYR A 296 42.32 -7.45 6.47
N LEU A 297 42.14 -6.22 6.98
CA LEU A 297 43.02 -5.09 6.65
C LEU A 297 44.48 -5.35 7.06
N GLU A 298 44.70 -5.88 8.27
CA GLU A 298 46.04 -6.25 8.74
C GLU A 298 46.70 -7.34 7.88
N SER A 299 45.89 -8.24 7.29
CA SER A 299 46.37 -9.27 6.36
C SER A 299 46.71 -8.72 4.98
N CYS A 300 46.20 -7.55 4.59
CA CYS A 300 46.50 -6.91 3.31
C CYS A 300 47.76 -6.02 3.39
N GLU A 301 48.24 -5.70 4.59
CA GLU A 301 49.45 -4.88 4.81
C GLU A 301 50.75 -5.69 5.03
N LYS A 302 50.76 -7.00 4.74
CA LYS A 302 51.96 -7.85 4.67
C LYS A 302 52.16 -8.43 3.28
#